data_AF-A0A655EGA7-F1
#
_entry.id   AF-A0A655EGA7-F1
#
_cell.length_a   1.000
_cell.length_b   1.000
_cell.length_c   1.000
_cell.angle_alpha   90.00
_cell.angle_beta   90.00
_cell.angle_gamma   90.00
#
_symmetry.space_group_name_H-M   'P 1'
#
loop_
_entity.id
_entity.type
_entity.pdbx_description
1 polymer ?
#
loop_
_entity_poly.entity_id
_entity_poly.type
_entity_poly.pdbx_seq_one_letter_code
_entity_poly.pdbx_strand_id
1 'polypeptide(L)'
;MDELIAKAWRFVRERFRSYQSERKLHGLKRARARRDADRTRKDIETLVKQQLTREYASGRFTGGLDAMKRELQRRVKERMMMSRGKNYTRLAKAPVPI
;
A
#
# COMPACT_ATOMS: atom_id res chain seq x y z
N MET A 1 25.65 31.01 -2.60
CA MET A 1 26.22 29.75 -2.07
C MET A 1 25.26 29.09 -1.08
N ASP A 2 24.75 29.81 -0.08
CA ASP A 2 23.88 29.24 0.96
C ASP A 2 22.54 28.68 0.47
N GLU A 3 21.91 29.32 -0.53
CA GLU A 3 20.67 28.78 -1.12
C GLU A 3 20.88 27.45 -1.85
N LEU A 4 22.04 27.29 -2.50
CA LEU A 4 22.38 26.05 -3.21
C LEU A 4 22.64 24.93 -2.21
N ILE A 5 23.35 25.24 -1.12
CA ILE A 5 23.58 24.32 0.00
C ILE A 5 22.24 23.92 0.64
N ALA A 6 21.34 24.87 0.89
CA ALA A 6 20.01 24.60 1.44
C ALA A 6 19.14 23.73 0.51
N LYS A 7 19.19 23.97 -0.80
CA LYS A 7 18.50 23.16 -1.82
C LYS A 7 19.06 21.73 -1.85
N ALA A 8 20.38 21.56 -1.80
CA ALA A 8 21.02 20.25 -1.76
C ALA A 8 20.60 19.44 -0.52
N TRP A 9 20.60 20.06 0.67
CA TRP A 9 20.14 19.40 1.89
C TRP A 9 18.66 19.04 1.86
N ARG A 10 17.81 19.88 1.26
CA ARG A 10 16.38 19.59 1.09
C ARG A 10 16.19 18.37 0.19
N PHE A 11 16.87 18.32 -0.94
CA PHE A 11 16.82 17.21 -1.88
C PHE A 11 17.15 15.87 -1.20
N VAL A 12 18.28 15.80 -0.47
CA VAL A 12 18.69 14.56 0.22
C VAL A 12 17.66 14.14 1.27
N ARG A 13 17.16 15.08 2.08
CA ARG A 13 16.15 14.79 3.11
C ARG A 13 14.84 14.29 2.51
N GLU A 14 14.36 14.92 1.44
CA GLU A 14 13.13 14.50 0.77
C GLU A 14 13.28 13.09 0.17
N ARG A 15 14.39 12.81 -0.52
CA ARG A 15 14.68 11.48 -1.05
C ARG A 15 14.74 10.41 0.05
N PHE A 16 15.42 10.71 1.16
CA PHE A 16 15.48 9.80 2.30
C PHE A 16 14.08 9.57 2.89
N ARG A 17 13.29 10.63 3.13
CA ARG A 17 11.94 10.52 3.69
C ARG A 17 11.01 9.71 2.79
N SER A 18 11.03 9.96 1.48
CA SER A 18 10.23 9.20 0.51
C SER A 18 10.63 7.73 0.50
N TYR A 19 11.93 7.44 0.39
CA TYR A 19 12.44 6.06 0.39
C TYR A 19 12.05 5.31 1.67
N GLN A 20 12.26 5.89 2.84
CA GLN A 20 11.91 5.26 4.11
C GLN A 20 10.39 5.04 4.24
N SER A 21 9.58 6.02 3.79
CA SER A 21 8.12 5.92 3.82
C SER A 21 7.62 4.79 2.92
N GLU A 22 8.12 4.69 1.69
CA GLU A 22 7.81 3.61 0.75
C GLU A 22 8.21 2.25 1.30
N ARG A 23 9.42 2.14 1.89
CA ARG A 23 9.91 0.90 2.52
C ARG A 23 9.03 0.48 3.69
N LYS A 24 8.61 1.42 4.53
CA LYS A 24 7.69 1.15 5.65
C LYS A 24 6.33 0.68 5.14
N LEU A 25 5.74 1.37 4.16
CA LEU A 25 4.47 0.98 3.54
C LEU A 25 4.55 -0.42 2.93
N HIS A 26 5.64 -0.72 2.23
CA HIS A 26 5.90 -2.04 1.67
C HIS A 26 6.00 -3.12 2.77
N GLY A 27 6.71 -2.83 3.87
CA GLY A 27 6.79 -3.70 5.04
C GLY A 27 5.41 -4.03 5.63
N LEU A 28 4.57 -3.01 5.81
CA LEU A 28 3.19 -3.17 6.30
C LEU A 28 2.34 -4.02 5.35
N LYS A 29 2.50 -3.83 4.02
CA LYS A 29 1.80 -4.62 3.00
C LYS A 29 2.18 -6.11 3.10
N ARG A 30 3.47 -6.41 3.25
CA ARG A 30 3.95 -7.79 3.45
C ARG A 30 3.46 -8.40 4.76
N ALA A 31 3.52 -7.65 5.86
CA ALA A 31 3.04 -8.13 7.16
C ALA A 31 1.54 -8.46 7.10
N ARG A 32 0.74 -7.65 6.41
CA ARG A 32 -0.66 -7.96 6.12
C ARG A 32 -0.80 -9.23 5.28
N ALA A 33 -0.04 -9.36 4.20
CA ALA A 33 -0.11 -10.54 3.33
C ALA A 33 0.20 -11.84 4.09
N ARG A 34 1.18 -11.83 5.01
CA ARG A 34 1.46 -12.98 5.89
C ARG A 34 0.26 -13.34 6.78
N ARG A 35 -0.41 -12.35 7.37
CA ARG A 35 -1.63 -12.59 8.17
C ARG A 35 -2.81 -13.08 7.33
N ASP A 36 -2.85 -12.71 6.06
CA ASP A 36 -3.89 -13.11 5.12
C ASP A 36 -3.57 -14.47 4.45
N ALA A 37 -2.41 -15.10 4.74
CA ALA A 37 -1.99 -16.36 4.12
C ALA A 37 -2.92 -17.52 4.49
N ASP A 38 -3.28 -17.62 5.77
CA ASP A 38 -4.14 -18.69 6.29
C ASP A 38 -5.65 -18.36 6.21
N ARG A 39 -6.00 -17.19 5.68
CA ARG A 39 -7.39 -16.72 5.59
C ARG A 39 -8.08 -17.20 4.33
N THR A 40 -9.37 -17.50 4.45
CA THR A 40 -10.19 -17.77 3.26
C THR A 40 -10.50 -16.47 2.52
N ARG A 41 -10.95 -16.60 1.26
CA ARG A 41 -11.41 -15.44 0.48
C ARG A 41 -12.56 -14.71 1.15
N LYS A 42 -13.51 -15.44 1.75
CA LYS A 42 -14.68 -14.86 2.43
C LYS A 42 -14.28 -14.03 3.65
N ASP A 43 -13.27 -14.48 4.40
CA ASP A 43 -12.72 -13.73 5.53
C ASP A 43 -12.08 -12.43 5.08
N ILE A 44 -11.28 -12.49 4.01
CA ILE A 44 -10.65 -11.31 3.42
C ILE A 44 -11.71 -10.33 2.90
N GLU A 45 -12.76 -10.81 2.22
CA GLU A 45 -13.89 -9.98 1.78
C GLU A 45 -14.58 -9.27 2.95
N THR A 46 -14.83 -9.98 4.05
CA THR A 46 -15.43 -9.41 5.26
C THR A 46 -14.56 -8.31 5.86
N LEU A 47 -13.25 -8.55 5.97
CA LEU A 47 -12.30 -7.56 6.48
C LEU A 47 -12.22 -6.31 5.58
N VAL A 48 -12.24 -6.49 4.25
CA VAL A 48 -12.20 -5.36 3.32
C VAL A 48 -13.49 -4.55 3.38
N LYS A 49 -14.67 -5.20 3.48
CA LYS A 49 -15.95 -4.50 3.69
C LYS A 49 -15.90 -3.63 4.94
N GLN A 50 -15.48 -4.19 6.08
CA GLN A 50 -15.36 -3.43 7.34
C GLN A 50 -14.39 -2.25 7.25
N GLN A 51 -13.33 -2.35 6.44
CA GLN A 51 -12.41 -1.24 6.20
C GLN A 51 -13.04 -0.15 5.34
N LEU A 52 -13.69 -0.53 4.24
CA LEU A 52 -14.33 0.43 3.35
C LEU A 52 -15.48 1.17 4.03
N THR A 53 -16.28 0.49 4.87
CA THR A 53 -17.32 1.15 5.67
C THR A 53 -16.71 2.19 6.61
N ARG A 54 -15.59 1.87 7.28
CA ARG A 54 -14.87 2.82 8.15
C ARG A 54 -14.29 4.00 7.36
N GLU A 55 -13.74 3.74 6.17
CA GLU A 55 -13.19 4.78 5.30
C GLU A 55 -14.28 5.72 4.79
N TYR A 56 -15.43 5.17 4.38
CA TYR A 56 -16.62 5.91 3.98
C TYR A 56 -17.13 6.79 5.11
N ALA A 57 -17.32 6.23 6.31
CA ALA A 57 -17.77 7.00 7.48
C ALA A 57 -16.78 8.12 7.87
N SER A 58 -15.47 7.90 7.70
CA SER A 58 -14.45 8.92 7.97
C SER A 58 -14.23 9.93 6.83
N GLY A 59 -14.99 9.84 5.73
CA GLY A 59 -14.81 10.70 4.54
C GLY A 59 -13.54 10.44 3.73
N ARG A 60 -12.76 9.40 4.06
CA ARG A 60 -11.52 9.03 3.34
C ARG A 60 -11.77 8.27 2.06
N PHE A 61 -12.94 7.65 1.94
CA PHE A 61 -13.41 7.06 0.68
C PHE A 61 -14.45 7.99 0.08
N THR A 62 -14.20 8.44 -1.14
CA THR A 62 -15.12 9.27 -1.92
C THR A 62 -15.65 8.44 -3.09
N GLY A 63 -16.99 8.39 -3.22
CA GLY A 63 -17.65 7.66 -4.30
C GLY A 63 -18.95 6.98 -3.85
N GLY A 64 -19.79 6.68 -4.83
CA GLY A 64 -21.05 5.97 -4.61
C GLY A 64 -20.90 4.46 -4.42
N LEU A 65 -22.04 3.77 -4.40
CA LEU A 65 -22.12 2.33 -4.16
C LEU A 65 -21.34 1.48 -5.19
N ASP A 66 -21.32 1.89 -6.46
CA ASP A 66 -20.56 1.18 -7.50
C ASP A 66 -19.05 1.33 -7.35
N ALA A 67 -18.59 2.53 -6.95
CA ALA A 67 -17.18 2.74 -6.64
C ALA A 67 -16.75 1.86 -5.46
N MET A 68 -17.61 1.74 -4.44
CA MET A 68 -17.36 0.90 -3.27
C MET A 68 -17.27 -0.60 -3.64
N LYS A 69 -18.18 -1.08 -4.51
CA LYS A 69 -18.14 -2.47 -5.02
C LYS A 69 -16.86 -2.76 -5.82
N ARG A 70 -16.47 -1.85 -6.72
CA ARG A 70 -15.22 -1.99 -7.50
C ARG A 70 -13.99 -2.00 -6.59
N GLU A 71 -13.95 -1.10 -5.61
CA GLU A 71 -12.84 -1.01 -4.67
C GLU A 71 -12.75 -2.25 -3.76
N LEU A 72 -13.89 -2.78 -3.33
CA LEU A 72 -13.95 -4.05 -2.60
C LEU A 72 -13.32 -5.18 -3.42
N GLN A 73 -13.75 -5.34 -4.67
CA GLN A 73 -13.22 -6.38 -5.58
C GLN A 73 -11.72 -6.19 -5.81
N ARG A 74 -11.27 -4.94 -6.04
CA ARG A 74 -9.87 -4.61 -6.27
C ARG A 74 -9.00 -4.99 -5.07
N ARG A 75 -9.39 -4.59 -3.85
CA ARG A 75 -8.63 -4.87 -2.61
C ARG A 75 -8.61 -6.35 -2.26
N VAL A 76 -9.72 -7.07 -2.48
CA VAL A 76 -9.77 -8.52 -2.26
C VAL A 76 -8.83 -9.22 -3.24
N LYS A 77 -8.90 -8.89 -4.54
CA LYS A 77 -7.99 -9.44 -5.55
C LYS A 77 -6.53 -9.18 -5.19
N GLU A 78 -6.21 -7.95 -4.81
CA GLU A 78 -4.85 -7.57 -4.40
C GLU A 78 -4.37 -8.38 -3.18
N ARG A 79 -5.19 -8.50 -2.13
CA ARG A 79 -4.81 -9.28 -0.93
C ARG A 79 -4.64 -10.76 -1.22
N MET A 80 -5.56 -11.35 -2.00
CA MET A 80 -5.49 -12.75 -2.40
C MET A 80 -4.23 -13.05 -3.22
N MET A 81 -3.88 -12.16 -4.15
CA MET A 81 -2.66 -12.28 -4.95
C MET A 81 -1.39 -12.16 -4.09
N MET A 82 -1.40 -11.24 -3.12
CA MET A 82 -0.27 -11.02 -2.22
C MET A 82 -0.09 -12.14 -1.19
N SER A 83 -1.16 -12.77 -0.70
CA SER A 83 -1.08 -13.78 0.36
C SER A 83 -0.75 -15.18 -0.14
N ARG A 84 -1.16 -15.55 -1.35
CA ARG A 84 -1.00 -16.91 -1.93
C ARG A 84 0.28 -17.10 -2.74
N GLY A 85 1.35 -16.41 -2.35
CA GLY A 85 2.47 -16.06 -3.23
C GLY A 85 3.10 -17.21 -4.03
N LYS A 86 3.57 -16.85 -5.24
CA LYS A 86 4.87 -17.33 -5.73
C LYS A 86 5.84 -16.20 -6.13
N ASN A 87 5.40 -15.00 -6.55
CA ASN A 87 6.34 -13.95 -7.05
C ASN A 87 6.05 -12.46 -6.70
N TYR A 88 4.98 -12.10 -5.97
CA TYR A 88 4.60 -10.67 -5.81
C TYR A 88 5.25 -9.93 -4.62
N THR A 89 6.01 -10.60 -3.76
CA THR A 89 6.67 -9.99 -2.58
C THR A 89 8.16 -9.70 -2.80
N ARG A 90 8.72 -10.14 -3.93
CA ARG A 90 10.09 -9.89 -4.40
C ARG A 90 10.05 -9.34 -5.83
N LEU A 91 9.76 -8.05 -6.00
CA LEU A 91 10.06 -7.36 -7.25
C LEU A 91 11.50 -6.84 -7.15
N ALA A 92 12.31 -7.19 -8.15
CA ALA A 92 13.68 -6.72 -8.31
C ALA A 92 13.73 -5.20 -8.15
N LYS A 93 14.72 -4.72 -7.41
CA LYS A 93 15.00 -3.30 -7.22
C LYS A 93 15.17 -2.69 -8.63
N ALA A 94 14.30 -1.80 -9.06
CA ALA A 94 14.60 -0.99 -10.25
C ALA A 94 15.96 -0.31 -10.00
N PRO A 95 16.89 -0.34 -10.96
CA PRO A 95 18.18 0.32 -10.78
C PRO A 95 17.89 1.78 -10.46
N VAL A 96 18.46 2.24 -9.35
CA VAL A 96 18.42 3.65 -8.99
C VAL A 96 19.33 4.32 -10.01
N PRO A 97 18.83 5.20 -10.90
CA PRO A 97 19.74 5.94 -11.78
C PRO A 97 20.65 6.76 -10.87
N ILE A 98 21.96 6.59 -11.08
CA ILE A 98 23.05 7.32 -10.44
C ILE A 98 23.07 8.73 -11.05
#